data_AF-A0A223K0R0-F1
#
_entry.id   AF-A0A223K0R0-F1
#
_cell.length_a   1.000
_cell.length_b   1.000
_cell.length_c   1.000
_cell.angle_alpha   90.00
_cell.angle_beta   90.00
_cell.angle_gamma   90.00
#
_symmetry.space_group_name_H-M   'P 1'
#
loop_
_entity.id
_entity.type
_entity.pdbx_description
1 polymer ?
#
loop_
_entity_poly.entity_id
_entity_poly.type
_entity_poly.pdbx_seq_one_letter_code
_entity_poly.pdbx_strand_id
1 'polypeptide(L)'
;MGDLVSVRPTCEFYFDRGMQAFERFHYEKALTCLQRSKSLAKTKDDYIFVVCQLAICLESVGNYRGAVIALEEIPSVNYQTHPELQYFLATAYAFLGQMQESYQLAKAYLQSDDSDFEAEATELLQELKQIKG
;
A
#
# COMPACT_ATOMS: atom_id res chain seq x y z
N MET A 1 38.03 -22.09 -4.70
CA MET A 1 36.65 -22.58 -4.47
C MET A 1 35.88 -21.39 -3.92
N GLY A 2 34.98 -20.82 -4.71
CA GLY A 2 34.13 -19.71 -4.25
C GLY A 2 32.93 -20.30 -3.53
N ASP A 3 32.71 -19.91 -2.27
CA ASP A 3 31.54 -20.32 -1.52
C ASP A 3 30.28 -19.79 -2.23
N LEU A 4 29.46 -20.71 -2.71
CA LEU A 4 28.12 -20.43 -3.20
C LEU A 4 27.29 -19.95 -1.99
N VAL A 5 27.24 -18.63 -1.77
CA VAL A 5 26.26 -18.03 -0.87
C VAL A 5 24.88 -18.38 -1.42
N SER A 6 24.26 -19.41 -0.84
CA SER A 6 22.90 -19.79 -1.14
C SER A 6 22.00 -18.64 -0.68
N VAL A 7 21.58 -17.80 -1.63
CA VAL A 7 20.58 -16.76 -1.37
C VAL A 7 19.30 -17.48 -0.95
N ARG A 8 18.98 -17.41 0.35
CA ARG A 8 17.73 -17.98 0.85
C ARG A 8 16.59 -17.06 0.41
N PRO A 9 15.55 -17.57 -0.26
CA PRO A 9 14.40 -16.77 -0.61
C PRO A 9 13.64 -16.37 0.66
N THR A 10 13.72 -15.10 1.05
CA THR A 10 13.01 -14.52 2.21
C THR A 10 12.07 -13.41 1.78
N CYS A 11 11.12 -13.05 2.67
CA CYS A 11 10.25 -11.89 2.51
C CYS A 11 11.08 -10.62 2.22
N GLU A 12 12.03 -10.32 3.10
CA GLU A 12 12.96 -9.18 3.01
C GLU A 12 13.75 -9.16 1.69
N PHE A 13 14.32 -10.30 1.28
CA PHE A 13 15.10 -10.37 0.04
C PHE A 13 14.29 -9.97 -1.20
N TYR A 14 13.05 -10.47 -1.30
CA TYR A 14 12.18 -10.11 -2.41
C TYR A 14 11.58 -8.71 -2.27
N PHE A 15 11.39 -8.24 -1.03
CA PHE A 15 10.95 -6.88 -0.76
C PHE A 15 11.98 -5.88 -1.27
N ASP A 16 13.24 -5.99 -0.84
CA ASP A 16 14.34 -5.10 -1.24
C ASP A 16 14.53 -5.08 -2.76
N ARG A 17 14.46 -6.25 -3.40
CA ARG A 17 14.56 -6.36 -4.85
C ARG A 17 13.35 -5.73 -5.55
N GLY A 18 12.17 -5.80 -4.94
CA GLY A 18 10.96 -5.12 -5.39
C GLY A 18 11.14 -3.61 -5.34
N MET A 19 11.60 -3.07 -4.21
CA MET A 19 11.82 -1.64 -4.03
C MET A 19 12.91 -1.10 -4.96
N GLN A 20 14.03 -1.80 -5.13
CA GLN A 20 15.06 -1.42 -6.11
C GLN A 20 14.55 -1.42 -7.56
N ALA A 21 13.59 -2.30 -7.89
CA ALA A 21 12.96 -2.29 -9.21
C ALA A 21 11.97 -1.12 -9.33
N PHE A 22 11.22 -0.83 -8.27
CA PHE A 22 10.28 0.29 -8.20
C PHE A 22 10.97 1.64 -8.38
N GLU A 23 12.07 1.88 -7.65
CA GLU A 23 12.90 3.10 -7.75
C GLU A 23 13.46 3.33 -9.17
N ARG A 24 13.60 2.26 -9.96
CA ARG A 24 14.07 2.30 -11.35
C ARG A 24 12.94 2.27 -12.37
N PHE A 25 11.70 2.48 -11.92
CA PHE A 25 10.48 2.45 -12.73
C PHE A 25 10.24 1.10 -13.45
N HIS A 26 10.86 0.02 -12.98
CA HIS A 26 10.65 -1.34 -13.49
C HIS A 26 9.44 -1.99 -12.78
N TYR A 27 8.26 -1.41 -12.96
CA TYR A 27 7.07 -1.74 -12.17
C TYR A 27 6.63 -3.21 -12.28
N GLU A 28 6.67 -3.82 -13.46
CA GLU A 28 6.32 -5.25 -13.61
C GLU A 28 7.21 -6.16 -12.75
N LYS A 29 8.51 -5.84 -12.70
CA LYS A 29 9.48 -6.55 -11.88
C LYS A 29 9.25 -6.27 -10.39
N ALA A 30 8.93 -5.03 -10.03
CA ALA A 30 8.59 -4.65 -8.67
C ALA A 30 7.37 -5.44 -8.18
N LEU A 31 6.27 -5.44 -8.93
CA LEU A 31 5.06 -6.21 -8.64
C LEU A 31 5.35 -7.70 -8.46
N THR A 32 6.11 -8.31 -9.37
CA THR A 32 6.48 -9.73 -9.28
C THR A 32 7.27 -10.04 -8.01
N CYS A 33 8.21 -9.16 -7.64
CA CYS A 33 9.02 -9.34 -6.44
C CYS A 33 8.19 -9.12 -5.18
N LEU A 34 7.36 -8.08 -5.12
CA LEU A 34 6.50 -7.79 -3.97
C LEU A 34 5.43 -8.88 -3.76
N GLN A 35 4.83 -9.43 -4.82
CA GLN A 35 3.94 -10.59 -4.71
C GLN A 35 4.66 -11.81 -4.13
N ARG A 36 5.92 -12.03 -4.55
CA ARG A 36 6.73 -13.13 -3.99
C ARG A 36 7.08 -12.86 -2.52
N SER A 37 7.42 -11.63 -2.17
CA SER A 37 7.68 -11.19 -0.80
C SER A 37 6.46 -11.44 0.08
N LYS A 38 5.26 -11.03 -0.37
CA LYS A 38 3.97 -11.23 0.31
C LYS A 38 3.73 -12.70 0.63
N SER A 39 3.99 -13.60 -0.31
CA SER A 39 3.83 -15.06 -0.11
C SER A 39 4.82 -15.67 0.89
N LEU A 40 5.92 -14.97 1.19
CA LEU A 40 6.99 -15.40 2.10
C LEU A 40 6.94 -14.67 3.45
N ALA A 41 6.02 -13.72 3.62
CA ALA A 41 5.82 -13.00 4.87
C ALA A 41 5.48 -13.99 5.99
N LYS A 42 6.13 -13.84 7.14
CA LYS A 42 5.94 -14.74 8.30
C LYS A 42 5.24 -14.08 9.45
N THR A 43 5.39 -12.77 9.56
CA THR A 43 4.71 -11.96 10.56
C THR A 43 3.57 -11.21 9.90
N LYS A 44 2.63 -10.77 10.74
CA LYS A 44 1.53 -9.91 10.33
C LYS A 44 2.04 -8.56 9.82
N ASP A 45 3.02 -7.97 10.50
CA ASP A 45 3.54 -6.65 10.16
C ASP A 45 4.34 -6.70 8.84
N ASP A 46 5.13 -7.77 8.61
CA ASP A 46 5.77 -8.01 7.31
C ASP A 46 4.72 -8.03 6.19
N TYR A 47 3.63 -8.77 6.40
CA TYR A 47 2.57 -8.91 5.40
C TYR A 47 1.92 -7.56 5.09
N ILE A 48 1.56 -6.79 6.13
CA ILE A 48 0.94 -5.47 6.00
C ILE A 48 1.87 -4.53 5.23
N PHE A 49 3.14 -4.45 5.64
CA PHE A 49 4.11 -3.56 5.01
C PHE A 49 4.32 -3.90 3.52
N VAL A 50 4.44 -5.19 3.19
CA VAL A 50 4.58 -5.63 1.79
C VAL A 50 3.32 -5.30 0.99
N VAL A 51 2.13 -5.50 1.56
CA VAL A 51 0.86 -5.17 0.89
C VAL A 51 0.72 -3.67 0.64
N CYS A 52 1.09 -2.81 1.59
CA CYS A 52 1.12 -1.36 1.38
C CYS A 52 2.02 -0.99 0.19
N GLN A 53 3.25 -1.51 0.14
CA GLN A 53 4.15 -1.24 -0.99
C GLN A 53 3.66 -1.83 -2.31
N LEU A 54 3.01 -3.00 -2.27
CA LEU A 54 2.36 -3.58 -3.45
C LEU A 54 1.24 -2.67 -3.97
N ALA A 55 0.43 -2.09 -3.08
CA ALA A 55 -0.63 -1.16 -3.42
C ALA A 55 -0.07 0.11 -4.09
N ILE A 56 0.95 0.74 -3.49
CA ILE A 56 1.64 1.91 -4.08
C ILE A 56 2.18 1.59 -5.48
N CYS A 57 2.77 0.41 -5.66
CA CYS A 57 3.27 -0.02 -6.96
C CYS A 57 2.14 -0.26 -7.98
N LEU A 58 0.99 -0.75 -7.55
CA LEU A 58 -0.20 -0.93 -8.40
C LEU A 58 -0.79 0.42 -8.81
N GLU A 59 -0.87 1.39 -7.89
CA GLU A 59 -1.32 2.75 -8.18
C GLU A 59 -0.40 3.47 -9.17
N SER A 60 0.93 3.26 -9.05
CA SER A 60 1.93 3.83 -9.96
C SER A 60 1.77 3.39 -11.42
N VAL A 61 1.08 2.27 -11.68
CA VAL A 61 0.73 1.79 -13.02
C VAL A 61 -0.75 1.97 -13.36
N GLY A 62 -1.49 2.75 -12.56
CA GLY A 62 -2.91 3.03 -12.74
C GLY A 62 -3.84 1.87 -12.39
N ASN A 63 -3.35 0.81 -11.74
CA ASN A 63 -4.15 -0.35 -11.34
C ASN A 63 -4.76 -0.16 -9.94
N TYR A 64 -5.60 0.87 -9.78
CA TYR A 64 -6.25 1.20 -8.52
C TYR A 64 -7.17 0.09 -8.00
N ARG A 65 -7.84 -0.64 -8.91
CA ARG A 65 -8.65 -1.80 -8.53
C ARG A 65 -7.81 -2.91 -7.90
N GLY A 66 -6.62 -3.16 -8.44
CA GLY A 66 -5.67 -4.09 -7.84
C GLY A 66 -5.19 -3.63 -6.47
N ALA A 67 -4.92 -2.33 -6.32
CA ALA A 67 -4.51 -1.75 -5.04
C ALA A 67 -5.59 -1.94 -3.96
N VAL A 68 -6.86 -1.61 -4.26
CA VAL A 68 -8.00 -1.87 -3.36
C VAL A 68 -8.07 -3.34 -2.98
N ILE A 69 -8.06 -4.26 -3.97
CA ILE A 69 -8.13 -5.70 -3.69
C ILE A 69 -7.02 -6.13 -2.73
N ALA A 70 -5.78 -5.65 -2.94
CA ALA A 70 -4.66 -6.01 -2.08
C ALA A 70 -4.82 -5.46 -0.65
N LEU A 71 -5.22 -4.19 -0.50
CA LEU A 71 -5.39 -3.53 0.80
C LEU A 71 -6.56 -4.12 1.60
N GLU A 72 -7.66 -4.48 0.94
CA GLU A 72 -8.85 -5.08 1.58
C GLU A 72 -8.63 -6.50 2.09
N GLU A 73 -7.55 -7.17 1.69
CA GLU A 73 -7.15 -8.43 2.33
C GLU A 73 -6.73 -8.23 3.79
N ILE A 74 -6.36 -7.01 4.18
CA ILE A 74 -5.96 -6.69 5.55
C ILE A 74 -7.21 -6.36 6.37
N PRO A 75 -7.51 -7.12 7.45
CA PRO A 75 -8.67 -6.84 8.29
C PRO A 75 -8.64 -5.44 8.93
N SER A 76 -9.80 -4.79 9.03
CA SER A 76 -9.93 -3.42 9.56
C SER A 76 -9.51 -3.25 11.02
N VAL A 77 -9.43 -4.34 11.81
CA VAL A 77 -8.84 -4.31 13.17
C VAL A 77 -7.38 -3.82 13.17
N ASN A 78 -6.70 -3.92 12.03
CA ASN A 78 -5.31 -3.49 11.88
C ASN A 78 -5.16 -2.00 11.69
N TYR A 79 -6.24 -1.28 11.36
CA TYR A 79 -6.19 0.17 11.19
C TYR A 79 -5.85 0.91 12.48
N GLN A 80 -6.07 0.28 13.65
CA GLN A 80 -5.65 0.86 14.93
C GLN A 80 -4.12 0.88 15.09
N THR A 81 -3.42 -0.12 14.55
CA THR A 81 -1.95 -0.23 14.65
C THR A 81 -1.24 0.18 13.36
N HIS A 82 -1.97 0.25 12.25
CA HIS A 82 -1.53 0.66 10.93
C HIS A 82 -2.57 1.61 10.28
N PRO A 83 -2.73 2.85 10.80
CA PRO A 83 -3.72 3.79 10.27
C PRO A 83 -3.47 4.16 8.80
N GLU A 84 -2.22 4.09 8.32
CA GLU A 84 -1.83 4.39 6.94
C GLU A 84 -2.62 3.56 5.91
N LEU A 85 -3.09 2.37 6.28
CA LEU A 85 -3.96 1.54 5.45
C LEU A 85 -5.27 2.24 5.07
N GLN A 86 -5.82 3.03 5.99
CA GLN A 86 -7.04 3.80 5.74
C GLN A 86 -6.78 4.90 4.71
N TYR A 87 -5.64 5.58 4.82
CA TYR A 87 -5.25 6.59 3.84
C TYR A 87 -5.01 5.99 2.46
N PHE A 88 -4.21 4.93 2.33
CA PHE A 88 -3.97 4.28 1.03
C PHE A 88 -5.26 3.77 0.39
N LEU A 89 -6.14 3.15 1.18
CA LEU A 89 -7.42 2.68 0.68
C LEU A 89 -8.33 3.85 0.26
N ALA A 90 -8.31 4.96 0.99
CA ALA A 90 -9.05 6.17 0.63
C ALA A 90 -8.60 6.73 -0.72
N THR A 91 -7.30 6.81 -0.95
CA THR A 91 -6.70 7.28 -2.20
C THR A 91 -7.10 6.38 -3.37
N ALA A 92 -6.95 5.06 -3.23
CA ALA A 92 -7.34 4.10 -4.26
C ALA A 92 -8.84 4.19 -4.58
N TYR A 93 -9.71 4.38 -3.57
CA TYR A 93 -11.13 4.57 -3.78
C TYR A 93 -11.49 5.87 -4.49
N ALA A 94 -10.77 6.97 -4.20
CA ALA A 94 -10.96 8.24 -4.90
C ALA A 94 -10.71 8.09 -6.41
N PHE A 95 -9.61 7.43 -6.79
CA PHE A 95 -9.29 7.16 -8.20
C PHE A 95 -10.31 6.25 -8.90
N LEU A 96 -11.01 5.39 -8.16
CA LEU A 96 -12.11 4.57 -8.68
C LEU A 96 -13.48 5.30 -8.68
N GLY A 97 -13.52 6.56 -8.24
CA GLY A 97 -14.75 7.35 -8.15
C GLY A 97 -15.66 6.98 -6.97
N GLN A 98 -15.17 6.20 -6.01
CA GLN A 98 -15.89 5.78 -4.80
C GLN A 98 -15.76 6.83 -3.71
N MET A 99 -16.38 7.99 -3.97
CA MET A 99 -16.17 9.21 -3.18
C MET A 99 -16.64 9.08 -1.73
N GLN A 100 -17.68 8.28 -1.46
CA GLN A 100 -18.22 8.13 -0.11
C GLN A 100 -17.28 7.30 0.77
N GLU A 101 -16.82 6.16 0.25
CA GLU A 101 -15.88 5.25 0.89
C GLU A 101 -14.55 5.96 1.15
N SER A 102 -14.02 6.64 0.12
CA SER A 102 -12.80 7.45 0.22
C SER A 102 -12.89 8.50 1.33
N TYR A 103 -13.99 9.26 1.37
CA TYR A 103 -14.20 10.29 2.39
C TYR A 103 -14.23 9.72 3.82
N GLN A 104 -14.92 8.59 4.04
CA GLN A 104 -14.99 8.00 5.38
C GLN A 104 -13.62 7.51 5.85
N LEU A 105 -12.85 6.89 4.96
CA LEU A 105 -11.52 6.37 5.27
C LEU A 105 -10.50 7.47 5.52
N ALA A 106 -10.44 8.50 4.67
CA ALA A 106 -9.53 9.63 4.86
C ALA A 106 -9.86 10.40 6.16
N LYS A 107 -11.15 10.56 6.47
CA LYS A 107 -11.57 11.15 7.75
C LYS A 107 -11.15 10.28 8.94
N ALA A 108 -11.28 8.96 8.84
CA ALA A 108 -10.88 8.05 9.92
C ALA A 108 -9.36 8.09 10.16
N TYR A 109 -8.56 8.16 9.09
CA TYR A 109 -7.11 8.33 9.18
C TYR A 109 -6.73 9.62 9.94
N LEU A 110 -7.33 10.77 9.59
CA LEU A 110 -7.09 12.05 10.27
C LEU A 110 -7.59 12.10 11.72
N GLN A 111 -8.36 11.10 12.17
CA GLN A 111 -8.77 10.95 13.56
C GLN A 111 -7.85 10.01 14.35
N SER A 112 -6.88 9.39 13.69
CA SER A 112 -5.84 8.58 14.32
C SER A 112 -4.71 9.46 14.88
N ASP A 113 -3.78 8.84 15.60
CA ASP A 113 -2.59 9.51 16.14
C ASP A 113 -1.42 9.53 15.13
N ASP A 114 -1.64 9.09 13.90
CA ASP A 114 -0.64 9.03 12.82
C ASP A 114 -0.64 10.32 12.00
N SER A 115 0.55 10.87 11.76
CA SER A 115 0.76 12.13 11.02
C SER A 115 1.52 11.99 9.70
N ASP A 116 1.91 10.77 9.30
CA ASP A 116 2.81 10.53 8.16
C ASP A 116 2.21 10.99 6.82
N PHE A 117 0.88 11.00 6.71
CA PHE A 117 0.10 11.39 5.53
C PHE A 117 -0.99 12.43 5.87
N GLU A 118 -0.84 13.18 6.98
CA GLU A 118 -1.87 14.13 7.45
C GLU A 118 -2.17 15.21 6.40
N ALA A 119 -1.11 15.73 5.75
CA ALA A 119 -1.24 16.77 4.74
C ALA A 119 -1.99 16.25 3.51
N GLU A 120 -1.60 15.09 2.99
CA GLU A 120 -2.17 14.46 1.81
C GLU A 120 -3.62 14.01 2.07
N ALA A 121 -3.91 13.43 3.24
CA ALA A 121 -5.27 13.05 3.61
C ALA A 121 -6.18 14.28 3.78
N THR A 122 -5.64 15.39 4.28
CA THR A 122 -6.37 16.66 4.39
C THR A 122 -6.68 17.23 3.00
N GLU A 123 -5.72 17.22 2.09
CA GLU A 123 -5.89 17.66 0.70
C GLU A 123 -6.96 16.80 0.00
N LEU A 124 -6.86 15.47 0.11
CA LEU A 124 -7.85 14.54 -0.43
C LEU A 124 -9.27 14.85 0.07
N LEU A 125 -9.46 15.09 1.37
CA LEU A 125 -10.77 15.47 1.90
C LEU A 125 -11.31 16.79 1.36
N GLN A 126 -10.42 17.75 1.05
CA GLN A 126 -10.83 19.02 0.45
C GLN A 126 -11.30 18.81 -1.00
N GLU A 127 -10.57 18.02 -1.78
CA GLU A 127 -10.95 17.68 -3.16
C GLU A 127 -12.30 16.96 -3.21
N LEU A 128 -12.50 15.95 -2.36
CA LEU A 128 -13.75 15.16 -2.32
C LEU A 128 -14.99 16.01 -1.95
N LYS A 129 -14.82 17.08 -1.18
CA LYS A 129 -15.91 18.00 -0.83
C LYS A 129 -16.30 18.90 -2.01
N GLN A 130 -15.34 19.29 -2.85
CA GLN A 130 -15.60 20.12 -4.03
C GLN A 130 -16.44 19.40 -5.09
N ILE A 131 -16.35 18.07 -5.15
CA ILE A 131 -17.09 17.24 -6.12
C ILE A 131 -18.59 17.14 -5.79
N LYS A 132 -19.01 17.50 -4.57
CA LYS A 132 -20.42 17.51 -4.13
C LYS A 132 -21.13 18.87 -4.30
N GLY A 133 -20.44 19.90 -4.81
CA GLY A 133 -21.00 21.22 -5.11
C GLY A 133 -21.22 21.42 -6.61
#